data_AF-A0A2N2X8N4-F1
#
_entry.id   AF-A0A2N2X8N4-F1
#
_cell.length_a   1.000
_cell.length_b   1.000
_cell.length_c   1.000
_cell.angle_alpha   90.00
_cell.angle_beta   90.00
_cell.angle_gamma   90.00
#
_symmetry.space_group_name_H-M   'P 1'
#
loop_
_entity.id
_entity.type
_entity.pdbx_description
1 polymer ?
#
loop_
_entity_poly.entity_id
_entity_poly.type
_entity_poly.pdbx_seq_one_letter_code
_entity_poly.pdbx_strand_id
1 'polypeptide(L)'
;MKKAVFLTIALLFSFALSLESCGPVVVTSRIGTPPPPWFYPNRAEVVRYIYFPEHDIYYDFSLRTYLYLDNNIWISTNILPARFNHIDLRRSNRFRIHDYFGDDIKKYHNNNSHRSNLNRSNNSRRNPAINRRN
;
A
#
# COMPACT_ATOMS: atom_id res chain seq x y z
N MET A 1 -13.66 55.05 -28.56
CA MET A 1 -12.35 54.38 -28.41
C MET A 1 -12.08 53.91 -26.98
N LYS A 2 -12.06 54.80 -25.96
CA LYS A 2 -11.78 54.41 -24.55
C LYS A 2 -12.74 53.34 -23.98
N LYS A 3 -14.03 53.40 -24.30
CA LYS A 3 -15.06 52.44 -23.85
C LYS A 3 -14.88 51.03 -24.45
N ALA A 4 -14.40 50.95 -25.69
CA ALA A 4 -14.12 49.68 -26.37
C ALA A 4 -12.87 49.02 -25.79
N VAL A 5 -11.84 49.80 -25.45
CA VAL A 5 -10.63 49.32 -24.77
C VAL A 5 -10.94 48.75 -23.37
N PHE A 6 -11.83 49.38 -22.62
CA PHE A 6 -12.28 48.85 -21.32
C PHE A 6 -13.03 47.52 -21.46
N LEU A 7 -13.89 47.38 -22.47
CA LEU A 7 -14.62 46.14 -22.73
C LEU A 7 -13.67 45.00 -23.12
N THR A 8 -12.64 45.26 -23.93
CA THR A 8 -11.66 44.24 -24.31
C THR A 8 -10.80 43.79 -23.12
N ILE A 9 -10.43 44.70 -22.21
CA ILE A 9 -9.63 44.37 -21.02
C ILE A 9 -10.47 43.55 -20.03
N ALA A 10 -11.74 43.89 -19.84
CA ALA A 10 -12.65 43.14 -18.98
C ALA A 10 -12.87 41.71 -19.49
N LEU A 11 -13.04 41.54 -20.81
CA LEU A 11 -13.21 40.23 -21.44
C LEU A 11 -11.97 39.34 -21.27
N LEU A 12 -10.78 39.90 -21.47
CA LEU A 12 -9.50 39.21 -21.27
C LEU A 12 -9.28 38.79 -19.81
N PHE A 13 -9.67 39.65 -18.86
CA PHE A 13 -9.55 39.36 -17.43
C PHE A 13 -10.50 38.23 -16.98
N SER A 14 -11.74 38.21 -17.49
CA SER A 14 -12.69 37.12 -17.22
C SER A 14 -12.24 35.78 -17.82
N PHE A 15 -11.59 35.79 -18.99
CA PHE A 15 -11.03 34.57 -19.59
C PHE A 15 -9.83 34.04 -18.77
N ALA A 16 -8.99 34.94 -18.24
CA ALA A 16 -7.85 34.57 -17.40
C ALA A 16 -8.28 33.91 -16.08
N LEU A 17 -9.42 34.30 -15.51
CA LEU A 17 -9.99 33.70 -14.29
C LEU A 17 -10.61 32.31 -14.51
N SER A 18 -10.85 31.91 -15.76
CA SER A 18 -11.38 30.58 -16.11
C SER A 18 -10.29 29.50 -16.22
N LEU A 19 -9.02 29.86 -15.97
CA LEU A 19 -7.87 28.96 -15.99
C LEU A 19 -7.63 28.23 -14.65
N GLU A 20 -8.62 28.17 -13.76
CA GLU A 20 -8.62 27.19 -12.67
C GLU A 20 -8.86 25.78 -13.23
N SER A 21 -7.85 25.27 -13.92
CA SER A 21 -7.72 23.86 -14.25
C SER A 21 -7.71 23.09 -12.94
N CYS A 22 -8.71 22.22 -12.73
CA CYS A 22 -8.59 21.14 -11.76
C CYS A 22 -7.22 20.47 -11.99
N GLY A 23 -6.36 20.50 -10.98
CA GLY A 23 -5.07 19.81 -11.03
C GLY A 23 -5.27 18.32 -11.37
N PRO A 24 -4.23 17.62 -11.84
CA PRO A 24 -4.35 16.21 -12.19
C PRO A 24 -4.83 15.40 -10.98
N VAL A 25 -6.07 14.92 -11.02
CA VAL A 25 -6.59 13.95 -10.07
C VAL A 25 -6.05 12.58 -10.48
N VAL A 26 -4.91 12.21 -9.90
CA VAL A 26 -4.30 10.89 -10.10
C VAL A 26 -4.96 9.90 -9.14
N VAL A 27 -6.04 9.24 -9.57
CA VAL A 27 -6.55 8.04 -8.89
C VAL A 27 -5.93 6.82 -9.58
N THR A 28 -4.85 6.28 -9.02
CA THR A 28 -4.27 5.02 -9.47
C THR A 28 -4.75 3.87 -8.60
N SER A 29 -6.01 3.49 -8.76
CA SER A 29 -6.39 2.09 -8.60
C SER A 29 -6.59 1.57 -10.01
N ARG A 30 -5.63 0.82 -10.56
CA ARG A 30 -5.82 0.19 -11.87
C ARG A 30 -7.09 -0.68 -11.81
N ILE A 31 -8.19 -0.13 -12.33
CA ILE A 31 -9.51 -0.74 -12.46
C ILE A 31 -9.32 -1.95 -13.37
N GLY A 32 -9.47 -3.15 -12.82
CA GLY A 32 -9.44 -4.37 -13.63
C GLY A 32 -9.07 -5.63 -12.88
N THR A 33 -8.30 -5.54 -11.79
CA THR A 33 -8.00 -6.72 -10.97
C THR A 33 -8.47 -6.50 -9.54
N PRO A 34 -9.33 -7.38 -9.00
CA PRO A 34 -9.75 -7.27 -7.60
C PRO A 34 -8.51 -7.37 -6.70
N PRO A 35 -8.54 -6.73 -5.52
CA PRO A 35 -7.49 -6.94 -4.54
C PRO A 35 -7.44 -8.43 -4.16
N PRO A 36 -6.29 -8.93 -3.65
CA PRO A 36 -6.17 -10.34 -3.32
C PRO A 36 -7.26 -10.76 -2.32
N PRO A 37 -7.72 -12.03 -2.34
CA PRO A 37 -8.91 -12.46 -1.60
C PRO A 37 -8.91 -12.13 -0.09
N TRP A 38 -7.74 -11.97 0.51
CA TRP A 38 -7.55 -11.67 1.92
C TRP A 38 -7.72 -10.18 2.29
N PHE A 39 -7.81 -9.27 1.32
CA PHE A 39 -7.90 -7.82 1.55
C PHE A 39 -9.34 -7.35 1.82
N TYR A 40 -9.53 -6.58 2.90
CA TYR A 40 -10.85 -6.10 3.34
C TYR A 40 -11.02 -4.59 3.09
N PRO A 41 -11.94 -4.17 2.19
CA PRO A 41 -11.96 -2.81 1.63
C PRO A 41 -12.73 -1.73 2.43
N ASN A 42 -13.23 -2.01 3.64
CA ASN A 42 -14.21 -1.13 4.32
C ASN A 42 -13.68 0.22 4.87
N ARG A 43 -12.47 0.67 4.49
CA ARG A 43 -11.99 2.03 4.80
C ARG A 43 -11.04 2.49 3.70
N ALA A 44 -11.31 3.64 3.09
CA ALA A 44 -10.43 4.26 2.09
C ALA A 44 -9.16 4.78 2.78
N GLU A 45 -8.17 3.91 2.92
CA GLU A 45 -6.81 4.26 3.33
C GLU A 45 -5.89 3.95 2.16
N VAL A 46 -5.03 4.90 1.79
CA VAL A 46 -4.00 4.69 0.77
C VAL A 46 -2.88 3.86 1.42
N VAL A 47 -2.97 2.55 1.30
CA VAL A 47 -1.96 1.61 1.83
C VAL A 47 -1.23 0.98 0.65
N ARG A 48 0.08 1.22 0.57
CA ARG A 48 0.93 0.57 -0.44
C ARG A 48 1.34 -0.83 -0.01
N TYR A 49 1.73 -1.02 1.24
CA TYR A 49 2.24 -2.31 1.71
C TYR A 49 1.41 -2.89 2.85
N ILE A 50 1.14 -4.19 2.78
CA ILE A 50 0.70 -4.99 3.93
C ILE A 50 1.79 -5.97 4.29
N TYR A 51 2.08 -6.06 5.59
CA TYR A 51 3.13 -6.91 6.15
C TYR A 51 2.54 -8.06 6.96
N PHE A 52 2.97 -9.27 6.66
CA PHE A 52 2.68 -10.52 7.35
C PHE A 52 3.92 -10.95 8.13
N PRO A 53 3.99 -10.61 9.43
CA PRO A 53 5.23 -10.74 10.17
C PRO A 53 5.63 -12.17 10.44
N GLU A 54 4.70 -13.10 10.53
CA GLU A 54 5.00 -14.51 10.86
C GLU A 54 5.88 -15.19 9.83
N HIS A 55 5.86 -14.69 8.58
CA HIS A 55 6.56 -15.31 7.45
C HIS A 55 7.46 -14.34 6.69
N ASP A 56 7.67 -13.12 7.21
CA ASP A 56 8.43 -12.07 6.53
C ASP A 56 7.94 -11.80 5.10
N ILE A 57 6.61 -11.69 4.93
CA ILE A 57 5.99 -11.43 3.63
C ILE A 57 5.41 -10.01 3.63
N TYR A 58 5.72 -9.25 2.59
CA TYR A 58 5.01 -8.04 2.21
C TYR A 58 4.16 -8.29 0.98
N TYR A 59 3.06 -7.56 0.85
CA TYR A 59 2.32 -7.43 -0.39
C TYR A 59 2.27 -5.97 -0.81
N ASP A 60 2.76 -5.65 -2.01
CA ASP A 60 2.71 -4.32 -2.61
C ASP A 60 1.43 -4.19 -3.46
N PHE A 61 0.54 -3.28 -3.09
CA PHE A 61 -0.69 -2.98 -3.84
C PHE A 61 -0.45 -2.24 -5.15
N SER A 62 0.65 -1.49 -5.26
CA SER A 62 1.00 -0.72 -6.47
C SER A 62 1.48 -1.66 -7.58
N LEU A 63 2.34 -2.61 -7.22
CA LEU A 63 2.92 -3.59 -8.15
C LEU A 63 2.15 -4.90 -8.23
N ARG A 64 1.27 -5.18 -7.25
CA ARG A 64 0.52 -6.44 -7.09
C ARG A 64 1.44 -7.65 -6.98
N THR A 65 2.53 -7.49 -6.24
CA THR A 65 3.55 -8.51 -6.01
C THR A 65 3.72 -8.78 -4.52
N TYR A 66 4.04 -10.01 -4.20
CA TYR A 66 4.56 -10.42 -2.91
C TYR A 66 6.05 -10.17 -2.86
N LEU A 67 6.54 -9.64 -1.73
CA LEU A 67 7.96 -9.60 -1.42
C LEU A 67 8.19 -10.46 -0.19
N TYR A 68 9.02 -11.49 -0.28
CA TYR A 68 9.29 -12.37 0.85
C TYR A 68 10.79 -12.45 1.10
N LEU A 69 11.15 -12.71 2.35
CA LEU A 69 12.54 -12.91 2.74
C LEU A 69 12.94 -14.38 2.51
N ASP A 70 14.02 -14.60 1.79
CA ASP A 70 14.61 -15.91 1.55
C ASP A 70 16.12 -15.82 1.76
N ASN A 71 16.66 -16.54 2.74
CA ASN A 71 18.10 -16.49 3.06
C ASN A 71 18.65 -15.04 3.14
N ASN A 72 17.91 -14.16 3.82
CA ASN A 72 18.25 -12.74 4.00
C ASN A 72 18.19 -11.87 2.71
N ILE A 73 17.62 -12.40 1.64
CA ILE A 73 17.40 -11.71 0.35
C ILE A 73 15.90 -11.49 0.16
N TRP A 74 15.52 -10.27 -0.20
CA TRP A 74 14.13 -9.94 -0.54
C TRP A 74 13.86 -10.33 -1.99
N ILE A 75 12.89 -11.22 -2.20
CA ILE A 75 12.49 -11.69 -3.53
C ILE A 75 11.08 -11.19 -3.83
N SER A 76 10.89 -10.58 -5.00
CA SER A 76 9.59 -10.12 -5.49
C SER A 76 9.00 -11.13 -6.48
N THR A 77 7.72 -11.48 -6.29
CA THR A 77 6.99 -12.43 -7.14
C THR A 77 5.51 -12.09 -7.22
N ASN A 78 4.86 -12.41 -8.33
CA ASN A 78 3.40 -12.26 -8.46
C ASN A 78 2.64 -13.33 -7.67
N ILE A 79 3.23 -14.52 -7.49
CA ILE A 79 2.63 -15.67 -6.82
C ILE A 79 3.62 -16.20 -5.80
N LEU A 80 3.14 -16.42 -4.56
CA LEU A 80 3.99 -16.99 -3.52
C LEU A 80 4.45 -18.40 -3.91
N PRO A 81 5.73 -18.74 -3.67
CA PRO A 81 6.24 -20.10 -3.90
C PRO A 81 5.43 -21.16 -3.14
N ALA A 82 5.40 -22.38 -3.66
CA ALA A 82 4.61 -23.49 -3.12
C ALA A 82 4.85 -23.77 -1.62
N ARG A 83 6.04 -23.45 -1.11
CA ARG A 83 6.37 -23.55 0.32
C ARG A 83 5.44 -22.74 1.22
N PHE A 84 4.81 -21.67 0.72
CA PHE A 84 3.86 -20.86 1.48
C PHE A 84 2.39 -21.29 1.29
N ASN A 85 2.10 -22.32 0.49
CA ASN A 85 0.73 -22.75 0.21
C ASN A 85 -0.02 -23.26 1.46
N HIS A 86 0.71 -23.69 2.49
CA HIS A 86 0.13 -24.15 3.75
C HIS A 86 -0.38 -22.99 4.63
N ILE A 87 -0.09 -21.74 4.27
CA ILE A 87 -0.42 -20.56 5.06
C ILE A 87 -1.71 -19.93 4.53
N ASP A 88 -2.67 -19.75 5.42
CA ASP A 88 -3.87 -18.98 5.11
C ASP A 88 -3.65 -17.48 5.37
N LEU A 89 -3.23 -16.74 4.35
CA LEU A 89 -3.07 -15.28 4.44
C LEU A 89 -4.36 -14.55 4.84
N ARG A 90 -5.56 -15.13 4.65
CA ARG A 90 -6.81 -14.51 5.11
C ARG A 90 -6.93 -14.55 6.62
N ARG A 91 -6.36 -15.55 7.28
CA ARG A 91 -6.42 -15.73 8.74
C ARG A 91 -5.13 -15.30 9.43
N SER A 92 -4.03 -15.17 8.69
CA SER A 92 -2.76 -14.70 9.23
C SER A 92 -2.87 -13.27 9.77
N ASN A 93 -2.10 -12.99 10.81
CA ASN A 93 -1.97 -11.64 11.32
C ASN A 93 -1.26 -10.74 10.29
N ARG A 94 -1.76 -9.51 10.14
CA ARG A 94 -1.30 -8.57 9.11
C ARG A 94 -1.25 -7.15 9.67
N PHE A 95 -0.27 -6.39 9.23
CA PHE A 95 -0.09 -4.98 9.58
C PHE A 95 -0.12 -4.15 8.31
N ARG A 96 -0.91 -3.07 8.34
CA ARG A 96 -0.87 -2.05 7.30
C ARG A 96 0.36 -1.18 7.54
N ILE A 97 1.17 -1.01 6.51
CA ILE A 97 2.29 -0.08 6.57
C ILE A 97 1.75 1.31 6.19
N HIS A 98 1.73 2.19 7.18
CA HIS A 98 1.33 3.58 7.00
C HIS A 98 2.53 4.44 6.62
N ASP A 99 2.28 5.51 5.86
CA ASP A 99 3.24 6.58 5.53
C ASP A 99 4.55 6.12 4.87
N TYR A 100 4.53 4.96 4.21
CA TYR A 100 5.67 4.47 3.44
C TYR A 100 5.27 4.10 2.02
N PHE A 101 5.84 4.84 1.07
CA PHE A 101 5.58 4.70 -0.35
C PHE A 101 6.86 4.48 -1.17
N GLY A 102 7.99 4.21 -0.51
CA GLY A 102 9.25 3.92 -1.19
C GLY A 102 9.29 2.52 -1.83
N ASP A 103 10.26 2.30 -2.69
CA ASP A 103 10.45 1.01 -3.39
C ASP A 103 11.40 0.06 -2.65
N ASP A 104 12.20 0.57 -1.70
CA ASP A 104 13.19 -0.21 -0.95
C ASP A 104 12.61 -0.78 0.35
N ILE A 105 11.83 -1.86 0.20
CA ILE A 105 11.24 -2.55 1.36
C ILE A 105 12.30 -3.10 2.33
N LYS A 106 13.49 -3.44 1.82
CA LYS A 106 14.61 -3.96 2.64
C LYS A 106 15.05 -2.91 3.64
N LYS A 107 15.27 -1.67 3.18
CA LYS A 107 15.63 -0.55 4.06
C LYS A 107 14.52 -0.25 5.06
N TYR A 108 13.26 -0.27 4.63
CA TYR A 108 12.13 -0.08 5.53
C TYR A 108 12.09 -1.15 6.63
N HIS A 109 12.22 -2.43 6.25
CA HIS A 109 12.19 -3.55 7.17
C HIS A 109 13.33 -3.48 8.19
N ASN A 110 14.56 -3.21 7.75
CA ASN A 110 15.72 -3.11 8.63
C ASN A 110 15.53 -1.99 9.67
N ASN A 111 15.07 -0.82 9.23
CA ASN A 111 14.83 0.33 10.10
C ASN A 111 13.68 0.09 11.10
N ASN A 112 12.74 -0.81 10.76
CA ASN A 112 11.56 -1.11 11.57
C ASN A 112 11.59 -2.51 12.19
N SER A 113 12.75 -3.17 12.21
CA SER A 113 12.91 -4.55 12.68
C SER A 113 12.49 -4.73 14.15
N HIS A 114 12.72 -3.72 15.00
CA HIS A 114 12.23 -3.74 16.38
C HIS A 114 10.69 -3.74 16.47
N ARG A 115 10.02 -2.99 15.58
CA ARG A 115 8.56 -2.93 15.52
C ARG A 115 7.97 -4.24 14.97
N SER A 116 8.61 -4.84 13.97
CA SER A 116 8.18 -6.14 13.44
C SER A 116 8.29 -7.25 14.50
N ASN A 117 9.38 -7.28 15.26
CA ASN A 117 9.58 -8.25 16.35
C ASN A 117 8.55 -8.08 17.49
N LEU A 118 8.24 -6.85 17.88
CA LEU A 118 7.22 -6.57 18.88
C LEU A 118 5.84 -7.04 18.41
N ASN A 119 5.51 -6.78 17.15
CA ASN A 119 4.25 -7.20 16.55
C ASN A 119 4.10 -8.72 16.49
N ARG A 120 5.19 -9.47 16.24
CA ARG A 120 5.21 -10.94 16.37
C ARG A 120 4.93 -11.38 17.80
N SER A 121 5.67 -10.85 18.77
CA SER A 121 5.56 -11.23 20.18
C SER A 121 4.17 -10.98 20.75
N ASN A 122 3.59 -9.81 20.46
CA ASN A 122 2.23 -9.47 20.89
C ASN A 122 1.19 -10.41 20.27
N ASN A 123 1.41 -10.88 19.03
CA ASN A 123 0.51 -11.83 18.41
C ASN A 123 0.59 -13.22 19.04
N SER A 124 1.81 -13.72 19.29
CA SER A 124 2.01 -15.02 19.96
C SER A 124 1.33 -15.08 21.33
N ARG A 125 1.32 -13.96 22.07
CA ARG A 125 0.62 -13.85 23.36
C ARG A 125 -0.89 -13.84 23.23
N ARG A 126 -1.45 -13.30 22.14
CA ARG A 126 -2.89 -13.23 21.90
C ARG A 126 -3.47 -14.53 21.34
N ASN A 127 -2.66 -15.32 20.62
CA ASN A 127 -3.05 -16.60 20.04
C ASN A 127 -2.22 -17.79 20.61
N PRO A 128 -2.32 -18.10 21.91
CA PRO A 128 -1.63 -19.27 22.48
C PRO A 128 -2.17 -20.62 21.96
N ALA A 129 -3.31 -20.62 21.25
CA ALA A 129 -4.03 -21.84 20.85
C ALA A 129 -3.49 -22.55 19.60
N ILE A 130 -2.56 -21.95 18.83
CA ILE A 130 -2.07 -22.55 17.57
C ILE A 130 -0.88 -23.50 17.81
N ASN A 131 -0.19 -23.39 18.94
CA ASN A 131 1.04 -24.17 19.21
C ASN A 131 0.80 -25.48 20.02
N ARG A 132 -0.44 -25.98 20.08
CA ARG A 132 -0.84 -27.17 20.86
C ARG A 132 -1.46 -28.29 20.00
N ARG A 133 -1.06 -28.43 18.74
CA ARG A 133 -1.39 -29.61 17.93
C ARG A 133 -0.15 -30.11 17.21
N ASN A 134 0.69 -30.81 17.95
CA ASN A 134 1.46 -31.96 17.48
C ASN A 134 1.08 -33.12 18.39
#